data_AF-A0A6A4WA26-F1
#
_entry.id   AF-A0A6A4WA26-F1
#
_cell.length_a   1.000
_cell.length_b   1.000
_cell.length_c   1.000
_cell.angle_alpha   90.00
_cell.angle_beta   90.00
_cell.angle_gamma   90.00
#
_symmetry.space_group_name_H-M   'P 1'
#
loop_
_entity.id
_entity.type
_entity.pdbx_description
1 polymer ?
#
loop_
_entity_poly.entity_id
_entity_poly.type
_entity_poly.pdbx_seq_one_letter_code
_entity_poly.pdbx_strand_id
1 'polypeptide(L)'
;MASRAGAPPRWPLVPLLLPLLLTCLTGLDGGAVSAHQPADRAAGEACLASTLDLLWSTVGRIVRSAVEPEVAELDGRLAGLQTQLTELAVRLDRIQGGQEAQNSTVQIHLQEIEAGLKNLDFTSKVDGVQSQVTELMAKIDDIQGGQQSQNVSLQRQLQGLEEGLGKLDSDLKSTLDGIQAQTEARLGTVHAELESKLDRVQSQIDTRLSQVQSQLESRLADVQSSPVRDCSDLPAGARSGVHLLRPGLRQPVPALCDQDTDGGGWTVFQRRADVQPRQDFFLGWEAYKWGFGALDGEFWWGLEHLFHTSSLLDRRYELRIDMEDFDVYNSGGA
;
A
#
# COMPACT_ATOMS: atom_id res chain seq x y z
N MET A 1 24.94 1.16 -105.21
CA MET A 1 25.24 2.22 -106.20
C MET A 1 25.94 1.52 -107.36
N ALA A 2 25.21 1.12 -108.41
CA ALA A 2 25.02 1.88 -109.66
C ALA A 2 26.38 2.27 -110.28
N SER A 3 26.77 1.94 -111.51
CA SER A 3 26.19 1.22 -112.65
C SER A 3 27.39 0.80 -113.55
N ARG A 4 27.35 -0.30 -114.32
CA ARG A 4 27.09 -0.29 -115.79
C ARG A 4 27.42 1.06 -116.48
N ALA A 5 28.02 1.16 -117.65
CA ALA A 5 28.54 0.21 -118.61
C ALA A 5 29.22 1.09 -119.67
N GLY A 6 30.45 0.77 -120.07
CA GLY A 6 31.03 1.29 -121.32
C GLY A 6 30.38 0.56 -122.50
N ALA A 7 30.05 1.31 -123.55
CA ALA A 7 29.21 0.93 -124.67
C ALA A 7 29.76 -0.26 -125.52
N PRO A 8 28.88 -1.00 -126.22
CA PRO A 8 29.26 -2.09 -127.12
C PRO A 8 29.94 -1.58 -128.41
N PRO A 9 30.78 -2.42 -129.06
CA PRO A 9 31.60 -2.03 -130.20
C PRO A 9 30.75 -1.73 -131.44
N ARG A 10 31.03 -0.59 -132.08
CA ARG A 10 30.54 -0.28 -133.43
C ARG A 10 31.42 -1.03 -134.41
N TRP A 11 30.81 -1.95 -135.16
CA TRP A 11 31.44 -2.72 -136.25
C TRP A 11 31.00 -2.14 -137.59
N PRO A 12 31.84 -1.37 -138.29
CA PRO A 12 31.53 -0.96 -139.64
C PRO A 12 32.26 -1.85 -140.65
N LEU A 13 31.44 -2.50 -141.49
CA LEU A 13 31.66 -2.67 -142.93
C LEU A 13 32.66 -3.77 -143.37
N VAL A 14 32.33 -5.00 -143.79
CA VAL A 14 31.14 -5.75 -144.30
C VAL A 14 30.68 -5.57 -145.77
N PRO A 15 30.92 -4.51 -146.57
CA PRO A 15 30.39 -4.46 -147.93
C PRO A 15 31.45 -4.48 -149.05
N LEU A 16 32.54 -5.25 -148.95
CA LEU A 16 33.53 -5.34 -150.05
C LEU A 16 33.97 -6.76 -150.46
N LEU A 17 33.40 -7.82 -149.87
CA LEU A 17 33.70 -9.21 -150.29
C LEU A 17 32.66 -9.81 -151.26
N LEU A 18 31.80 -8.98 -151.84
CA LEU A 18 30.84 -9.40 -152.88
C LEU A 18 31.31 -9.28 -154.36
N PRO A 19 32.37 -8.53 -154.76
CA PRO A 19 32.74 -8.47 -156.19
C PRO A 19 33.62 -9.62 -156.68
N LEU A 20 34.34 -10.33 -155.80
CA LEU A 20 35.33 -11.34 -156.20
C LEU A 20 34.77 -12.76 -156.36
N LEU A 21 33.53 -12.99 -155.91
CA LEU A 21 32.81 -14.26 -156.08
C LEU A 21 32.12 -14.38 -157.46
N LEU A 22 32.15 -13.34 -158.30
CA LEU A 22 31.48 -13.34 -159.61
C LEU A 22 32.37 -13.78 -160.78
N THR A 23 33.68 -13.87 -160.65
CA THR A 23 34.61 -14.17 -161.77
C THR A 23 34.93 -15.66 -161.96
N CYS A 24 34.23 -16.58 -161.30
CA CYS A 24 34.34 -18.02 -161.57
C CYS A 24 33.14 -18.65 -162.34
N LEU A 25 32.03 -17.94 -162.61
CA LEU A 25 30.80 -18.63 -163.07
C LEU A 25 30.09 -18.07 -164.32
N THR A 26 30.84 -17.50 -165.27
CA THR A 26 30.42 -17.53 -166.69
C THR A 26 31.55 -18.08 -167.55
N GLY A 27 31.49 -19.38 -167.86
CA GLY A 27 31.84 -19.78 -169.22
C GLY A 27 30.72 -19.35 -170.19
N LEU A 28 31.00 -19.44 -171.49
CA LEU A 28 30.06 -19.66 -172.61
C LEU A 28 29.94 -18.52 -173.64
N ASP A 29 30.13 -18.95 -174.89
CA ASP A 29 29.75 -18.40 -176.19
C ASP A 29 30.52 -17.19 -176.78
N GLY A 30 31.23 -17.30 -177.91
CA GLY A 30 31.16 -18.34 -178.94
C GLY A 30 32.43 -18.51 -179.77
N GLY A 31 32.51 -19.65 -180.45
CA GLY A 31 33.53 -19.92 -181.44
C GLY A 31 33.77 -21.41 -181.66
N ALA A 32 33.00 -22.00 -182.56
CA ALA A 32 32.94 -23.41 -182.92
C ALA A 32 34.26 -24.11 -183.37
N VAL A 33 34.15 -25.45 -183.43
CA VAL A 33 34.78 -26.43 -184.34
C VAL A 33 35.90 -27.33 -183.75
N SER A 34 35.50 -28.59 -183.56
CA SER A 34 36.18 -29.89 -183.69
C SER A 34 37.53 -30.19 -183.02
N ALA A 35 37.43 -31.19 -182.13
CA ALA A 35 38.25 -32.40 -182.02
C ALA A 35 39.76 -32.27 -181.70
N HIS A 36 40.14 -32.40 -180.41
CA HIS A 36 41.06 -33.44 -179.87
C HIS A 36 41.46 -33.18 -178.40
N GLN A 37 41.49 -34.27 -177.62
CA GLN A 37 42.38 -34.58 -176.48
C GLN A 37 42.30 -33.91 -175.08
N PRO A 38 42.78 -34.61 -174.02
CA PRO A 38 42.50 -34.33 -172.60
C PRO A 38 43.65 -33.58 -171.88
N ALA A 39 43.36 -32.45 -171.21
CA ALA A 39 44.32 -31.78 -170.29
C ALA A 39 43.72 -30.87 -169.19
N ASP A 40 42.50 -30.33 -169.31
CA ASP A 40 42.10 -29.17 -168.47
C ASP A 40 41.03 -29.45 -167.40
N ARG A 41 41.33 -30.25 -166.37
CA ARG A 41 40.45 -30.42 -165.18
C ARG A 41 41.10 -30.13 -163.81
N ALA A 42 42.37 -29.75 -163.75
CA ALA A 42 43.11 -29.56 -162.48
C ALA A 42 43.13 -28.12 -161.92
N ALA A 43 42.59 -27.13 -162.62
CA ALA A 43 42.72 -25.71 -162.24
C ALA A 43 41.54 -25.12 -161.44
N GLY A 44 40.40 -25.81 -161.34
CA GLY A 44 39.18 -25.27 -160.71
C GLY A 44 39.08 -25.43 -159.19
N GLU A 45 39.66 -26.48 -158.61
CA GLU A 45 39.50 -26.80 -157.18
C GLU A 45 40.46 -26.02 -156.24
N ALA A 46 41.56 -25.47 -156.76
CA ALA A 46 42.54 -24.74 -155.96
C ALA A 46 42.07 -23.34 -155.50
N CYS A 47 41.06 -22.75 -156.16
CA CYS A 47 40.64 -21.37 -155.89
C CYS A 47 39.68 -21.23 -154.68
N LEU A 48 38.86 -22.25 -154.40
CA LEU A 48 37.87 -22.23 -153.30
C LEU A 48 38.48 -22.38 -151.89
N ALA A 49 39.60 -23.11 -151.77
CA ALA A 49 40.23 -23.39 -150.48
C ALA A 49 40.90 -22.14 -149.86
N SER A 50 41.60 -21.33 -150.66
CA SER A 50 42.34 -20.17 -150.15
C SER A 50 41.45 -19.03 -149.64
N THR A 51 40.23 -18.87 -150.18
CA THR A 51 39.30 -17.82 -149.74
C THR A 51 38.66 -18.10 -148.38
N LEU A 52 38.48 -19.38 -148.01
CA LEU A 52 37.88 -19.76 -146.72
C LEU A 52 38.88 -19.57 -145.56
N ASP A 53 40.16 -19.86 -145.80
CA ASP A 53 41.23 -19.68 -144.81
C ASP A 53 41.42 -18.20 -144.43
N LEU A 54 41.27 -17.29 -145.39
CA LEU A 54 41.43 -15.86 -145.12
C LEU A 54 40.29 -15.31 -144.22
N LEU A 55 39.06 -15.77 -144.43
CA LEU A 55 37.89 -15.43 -143.61
C LEU A 55 38.05 -15.96 -142.17
N TRP A 56 38.47 -17.22 -142.01
CA TRP A 56 38.71 -17.82 -140.69
C TRP A 56 39.83 -17.10 -139.92
N SER A 57 40.89 -16.67 -140.61
CA SER A 57 41.99 -15.91 -139.98
C SER A 57 41.57 -14.55 -139.44
N THR A 58 40.54 -13.93 -140.03
CA THR A 58 40.11 -12.57 -139.70
C THR A 58 39.16 -12.59 -138.51
N VAL A 59 38.19 -13.53 -138.49
CA VAL A 59 37.32 -13.77 -137.32
C VAL A 59 38.14 -14.19 -136.11
N GLY A 60 39.11 -15.10 -136.30
CA GLY A 60 39.99 -15.56 -135.22
C GLY A 60 40.92 -14.48 -134.65
N ARG A 61 41.17 -13.38 -135.36
CA ARG A 61 41.92 -12.24 -134.82
C ARG A 61 41.06 -11.39 -133.90
N ILE A 62 39.79 -11.18 -134.25
CA ILE A 62 38.94 -10.29 -133.47
C ILE A 62 38.48 -10.93 -132.16
N VAL A 63 38.21 -12.25 -132.16
CA VAL A 63 37.92 -13.00 -130.92
C VAL A 63 39.09 -12.88 -129.93
N ARG A 64 40.33 -13.04 -130.42
CA ARG A 64 41.55 -12.88 -129.62
C ARG A 64 41.78 -11.46 -129.11
N SER A 65 41.54 -10.44 -129.94
CA SER A 65 41.91 -9.07 -129.57
C SER A 65 40.86 -8.34 -128.73
N ALA A 66 39.58 -8.70 -128.87
CA ALA A 66 38.48 -7.94 -128.28
C ALA A 66 37.66 -8.70 -127.23
N VAL A 67 37.58 -10.04 -127.30
CA VAL A 67 36.69 -10.83 -126.43
C VAL A 67 37.46 -11.55 -125.32
N GLU A 68 38.58 -12.19 -125.64
CA GLU A 68 39.42 -12.89 -124.66
C GLU A 68 39.88 -12.02 -123.46
N PRO A 69 40.31 -10.75 -123.62
CA PRO A 69 40.75 -9.95 -122.46
C PRO A 69 39.61 -9.57 -121.51
N GLU A 70 38.41 -9.28 -122.03
CA GLU A 70 37.24 -8.99 -121.16
C GLU A 70 36.74 -10.24 -120.43
N VAL A 71 36.77 -11.41 -121.07
CA VAL A 71 36.42 -12.70 -120.43
C VAL A 71 37.42 -13.06 -119.33
N ALA A 72 38.72 -12.85 -119.56
CA ALA A 72 39.75 -13.10 -118.55
C ALA A 72 39.64 -12.17 -117.33
N GLU A 73 39.27 -10.90 -117.52
CA GLU A 73 39.04 -9.97 -116.41
C GLU A 73 37.78 -10.32 -115.61
N LEU A 74 36.71 -10.76 -116.27
CA LEU A 74 35.50 -11.25 -115.61
C LEU A 74 35.75 -12.56 -114.85
N ASP A 75 36.53 -13.49 -115.38
CA ASP A 75 36.95 -14.71 -114.68
C ASP A 75 37.83 -14.39 -113.46
N GLY A 76 38.74 -13.41 -113.57
CA GLY A 76 39.53 -12.93 -112.44
C GLY A 76 38.66 -12.33 -111.34
N ARG A 77 37.63 -11.56 -111.69
CA ARG A 77 36.66 -11.01 -110.73
C ARG A 77 35.77 -12.08 -110.12
N LEU A 78 35.37 -13.09 -110.90
CA LEU A 78 34.59 -14.23 -110.41
C LEU A 78 35.39 -15.07 -109.41
N ALA A 79 36.65 -15.35 -109.70
CA ALA A 79 37.57 -16.05 -108.79
C ALA A 79 37.86 -15.25 -107.51
N GLY A 80 38.01 -13.92 -107.63
CA GLY A 80 38.14 -13.01 -106.49
C GLY A 80 36.90 -12.98 -105.59
N LEU A 81 35.71 -13.01 -106.18
CA LEU A 81 34.45 -13.09 -105.44
C LEU A 81 34.27 -14.46 -104.78
N GLN A 82 34.65 -15.55 -105.44
CA GLN A 82 34.61 -16.89 -104.87
C GLN A 82 35.55 -17.04 -103.67
N THR A 83 36.77 -16.50 -103.75
CA THR A 83 37.71 -16.53 -102.61
C THR A 83 37.22 -15.71 -101.42
N GLN A 84 36.61 -14.54 -101.65
CA GLN A 84 35.96 -13.77 -100.59
C GLN A 84 34.76 -14.51 -99.97
N LEU A 85 33.97 -15.21 -100.79
CA LEU A 85 32.82 -15.99 -100.32
C LEU A 85 33.28 -17.17 -99.44
N THR A 86 34.36 -17.85 -99.82
CA THR A 86 34.94 -18.93 -99.01
C THR A 86 35.52 -18.43 -97.69
N GLU A 87 36.20 -17.28 -97.70
CA GLU A 87 36.73 -16.67 -96.47
C GLU A 87 35.58 -16.20 -95.54
N LEU A 88 34.52 -15.63 -96.10
CA LEU A 88 33.32 -15.26 -95.34
C LEU A 88 32.61 -16.48 -94.76
N ALA A 89 32.52 -17.60 -95.49
CA ALA A 89 31.95 -18.84 -95.00
C ALA A 89 32.75 -19.40 -93.81
N VAL A 90 34.08 -19.41 -93.89
CA VAL A 90 34.95 -19.86 -92.78
C VAL A 90 34.82 -18.95 -91.56
N ARG A 91 34.70 -17.63 -91.75
CA ARG A 91 34.47 -16.69 -90.64
C ARG A 91 33.11 -16.91 -89.98
N LEU A 92 32.07 -17.17 -90.76
CA LEU A 92 30.73 -17.44 -90.23
C LEU A 92 30.74 -18.72 -89.38
N ASP A 93 31.39 -19.78 -89.84
CA ASP A 93 31.51 -21.06 -89.11
C ASP A 93 32.29 -20.90 -87.80
N ARG A 94 33.38 -20.11 -87.80
CA ARG A 94 34.10 -19.77 -86.55
C ARG A 94 33.24 -18.97 -85.57
N ILE A 95 32.45 -18.00 -86.05
CA ILE A 95 31.56 -17.20 -85.20
C ILE A 95 30.46 -18.09 -84.63
N GLN A 96 29.86 -18.94 -85.47
CA GLN A 96 28.77 -19.83 -85.08
C GLN A 96 29.24 -20.90 -84.10
N GLY A 97 30.38 -21.55 -84.36
CA GLY A 97 31.01 -22.47 -83.42
C GLY A 97 31.41 -21.79 -82.10
N GLY A 98 31.90 -20.54 -82.15
CA GLY A 98 32.19 -19.74 -80.96
C GLY A 98 30.94 -19.41 -80.14
N GLN A 99 29.82 -19.10 -80.80
CA GLN A 99 28.54 -18.80 -80.15
C GLN A 99 27.88 -20.05 -79.56
N GLU A 100 27.97 -21.19 -80.24
CA GLU A 100 27.50 -22.49 -79.71
C GLU A 100 28.34 -22.93 -78.51
N ALA A 101 29.67 -22.72 -78.54
CA ALA A 101 30.55 -22.98 -77.40
C ALA A 101 30.26 -22.05 -76.21
N GLN A 102 29.98 -20.76 -76.44
CA GLN A 102 29.58 -19.84 -75.38
C GLN A 102 28.20 -20.18 -74.81
N ASN A 103 27.22 -20.52 -75.65
CA ASN A 103 25.87 -20.89 -75.22
C ASN A 103 25.88 -22.15 -74.36
N SER A 104 26.64 -23.18 -74.77
CA SER A 104 26.84 -24.39 -73.97
C SER A 104 27.56 -24.10 -72.64
N THR A 105 28.59 -23.24 -72.64
CA THR A 105 29.29 -22.82 -71.40
C THR A 105 28.35 -22.09 -70.43
N VAL A 106 27.52 -21.16 -70.93
CA VAL A 106 26.54 -20.44 -70.11
C VAL A 106 25.50 -21.41 -69.53
N GLN A 107 25.04 -22.37 -70.32
CA GLN A 107 24.03 -23.34 -69.89
C GLN A 107 24.56 -24.30 -68.81
N ILE A 108 25.84 -24.70 -68.91
CA ILE A 108 26.53 -25.48 -67.88
C ILE A 108 26.63 -24.67 -66.58
N HIS A 109 27.11 -23.42 -66.64
CA HIS A 109 27.18 -22.58 -65.44
C HIS A 109 25.80 -22.31 -64.84
N LEU A 110 24.75 -22.17 -65.65
CA LEU A 110 23.38 -22.04 -65.16
C LEU A 110 22.95 -23.30 -64.39
N GLN A 111 23.22 -24.48 -64.92
CA GLN A 111 22.92 -25.75 -64.25
C GLN A 111 23.72 -25.92 -62.96
N GLU A 112 25.00 -25.54 -62.95
CA GLU A 112 25.84 -25.57 -61.74
C GLU A 112 25.31 -24.60 -60.66
N ILE A 113 24.89 -23.39 -61.05
CA ILE A 113 24.28 -22.42 -60.14
C ILE A 113 22.93 -22.93 -59.60
N GLU A 114 22.07 -23.48 -60.46
CA GLU A 114 20.79 -24.07 -60.04
C GLU A 114 20.97 -25.28 -59.13
N ALA A 115 21.94 -26.16 -59.42
CA ALA A 115 22.28 -27.30 -58.57
C ALA A 115 22.88 -26.83 -57.24
N GLY A 116 23.76 -25.83 -57.25
CA GLY A 116 24.30 -25.19 -56.07
C GLY A 116 23.21 -24.58 -55.19
N LEU A 117 22.24 -23.88 -55.79
CA LEU A 117 21.07 -23.31 -55.10
C LEU A 117 20.17 -24.38 -54.49
N LYS A 118 19.98 -25.53 -55.15
CA LYS A 118 19.21 -26.65 -54.59
C LYS A 118 19.95 -27.39 -53.47
N ASN A 119 21.27 -27.49 -53.57
CA ASN A 119 22.11 -28.09 -52.52
C ASN A 119 22.29 -27.19 -51.29
N LEU A 120 22.07 -25.88 -51.44
CA LEU A 120 21.99 -24.97 -50.31
C LEU A 120 20.70 -25.27 -49.53
N ASP A 121 20.85 -26.02 -48.44
CA ASP A 121 19.81 -26.44 -47.48
C ASP A 121 19.23 -25.27 -46.65
N PHE A 122 19.11 -24.08 -47.25
CA PHE A 122 18.59 -22.91 -46.57
C PHE A 122 17.10 -23.10 -46.22
N THR A 123 16.33 -23.76 -47.09
CA THR A 123 14.90 -24.01 -46.87
C THR A 123 14.66 -24.86 -45.62
N SER A 124 15.36 -26.00 -45.45
CA SER A 124 15.12 -26.83 -44.25
C SER A 124 15.65 -26.18 -42.98
N LYS A 125 16.72 -25.37 -43.06
CA LYS A 125 17.16 -24.54 -41.93
C LYS A 125 16.14 -23.46 -41.55
N VAL A 126 15.53 -22.81 -42.54
CA VAL A 126 14.47 -21.82 -42.30
C VAL A 126 13.24 -22.50 -41.70
N ASP A 127 12.82 -23.66 -42.21
CA ASP A 127 11.70 -24.43 -41.66
C ASP A 127 12.01 -24.91 -40.23
N GLY A 128 13.25 -25.33 -39.97
CA GLY A 128 13.71 -25.72 -38.64
C GLY A 128 13.68 -24.55 -37.65
N VAL A 129 14.17 -23.38 -38.06
CA VAL A 129 14.10 -22.14 -37.26
C VAL A 129 12.64 -21.73 -37.03
N GLN A 130 11.78 -21.83 -38.04
CA GLN A 130 10.36 -21.50 -37.93
C GLN A 130 9.63 -22.43 -36.96
N SER A 131 9.95 -23.73 -36.98
CA SER A 131 9.43 -24.70 -36.02
C SER A 131 9.88 -24.38 -34.59
N GLN A 132 11.17 -24.07 -34.39
CA GLN A 132 11.69 -23.64 -33.10
C GLN A 132 11.03 -22.35 -32.59
N VAL A 133 10.80 -21.37 -33.47
CA VAL A 133 10.08 -20.13 -33.12
C VAL A 133 8.65 -20.43 -32.69
N THR A 134 7.96 -21.34 -33.38
CA THR A 134 6.58 -21.71 -33.05
C THR A 134 6.51 -22.44 -31.70
N GLU A 135 7.45 -23.35 -31.42
CA GLU A 135 7.55 -24.03 -30.13
C GLU A 135 7.87 -23.05 -28.99
N LEU A 136 8.80 -22.12 -29.23
CA LEU A 136 9.13 -21.08 -28.26
C LEU A 136 7.94 -20.16 -27.96
N MET A 137 7.16 -19.78 -28.98
CA MET A 137 5.92 -19.01 -28.78
C MET A 137 4.92 -19.78 -27.90
N ALA A 138 4.70 -21.07 -28.17
CA ALA A 138 3.81 -21.90 -27.34
C ALA A 138 4.28 -22.00 -25.87
N LYS A 139 5.61 -22.12 -25.64
CA LYS A 139 6.19 -22.08 -24.28
C LYS A 139 6.00 -20.73 -23.60
N ILE A 140 6.13 -19.63 -24.35
CA ILE A 140 5.89 -18.28 -23.84
C ILE A 140 4.43 -18.13 -23.41
N ASP A 141 3.48 -18.60 -24.23
CA ASP A 141 2.04 -18.54 -23.91
C ASP A 141 1.69 -19.36 -22.66
N ASP A 142 2.26 -20.57 -22.51
CA ASP A 142 2.05 -21.41 -21.32
C ASP A 142 2.63 -20.76 -20.06
N ILE A 143 3.85 -20.22 -20.13
CA ILE A 143 4.48 -19.48 -19.03
C ILE A 143 3.64 -18.25 -18.66
N GLN A 144 3.20 -17.49 -19.66
CA GLN A 144 2.36 -16.31 -19.43
C GLN A 144 1.01 -16.68 -18.82
N GLY A 145 0.36 -17.76 -19.30
CA GLY A 145 -0.89 -18.27 -18.73
C GLY A 145 -0.73 -18.75 -17.28
N GLY A 146 0.37 -19.46 -16.99
CA GLY A 146 0.74 -19.88 -15.65
C GLY A 146 0.98 -18.68 -14.71
N GLN A 147 1.80 -17.71 -15.15
CA GLN A 147 2.04 -16.48 -14.39
C GLN A 147 0.76 -15.67 -14.16
N GLN A 148 -0.10 -15.55 -15.17
CA GLN A 148 -1.36 -14.83 -15.05
C GLN A 148 -2.29 -15.51 -14.04
N SER A 149 -2.39 -16.83 -14.09
CA SER A 149 -3.18 -17.61 -13.14
C SER A 149 -2.65 -17.47 -11.70
N GLN A 150 -1.34 -17.47 -11.53
CA GLN A 150 -0.70 -17.29 -10.22
C GLN A 150 -0.89 -15.87 -9.67
N ASN A 151 -0.77 -14.84 -10.52
CA ASN A 151 -1.05 -13.45 -10.14
C ASN A 151 -2.50 -13.24 -9.71
N VAL A 152 -3.46 -13.80 -10.46
CA VAL A 152 -4.88 -13.73 -10.08
C VAL A 152 -5.12 -14.47 -8.76
N SER A 153 -4.45 -15.61 -8.53
CA SER A 153 -4.55 -16.33 -7.26
C SER A 153 -4.01 -15.51 -6.08
N LEU A 154 -2.84 -14.88 -6.24
CA LEU A 154 -2.22 -14.02 -5.22
C LEU A 154 -3.09 -12.79 -4.93
N GLN A 155 -3.66 -12.17 -5.97
CA GLN A 155 -4.58 -11.03 -5.80
C GLN A 155 -5.82 -11.41 -4.98
N ARG A 156 -6.41 -12.59 -5.20
CA ARG A 156 -7.54 -13.06 -4.37
C ARG A 156 -7.14 -13.28 -2.91
N GLN A 157 -5.95 -13.84 -2.67
CA GLN A 157 -5.45 -14.02 -1.30
C GLN A 157 -5.20 -12.68 -0.60
N LEU A 158 -4.60 -11.71 -1.30
CA LEU A 158 -4.40 -10.36 -0.78
C LEU A 158 -5.73 -9.68 -0.44
N GLN A 159 -6.71 -9.75 -1.33
CA GLN A 159 -8.04 -9.19 -1.07
C GLN A 159 -8.71 -9.84 0.15
N GLY A 160 -8.63 -11.18 0.28
CA GLY A 160 -9.17 -11.87 1.45
C GLY A 160 -8.49 -11.49 2.76
N LEU A 161 -7.17 -11.21 2.72
CA LEU A 161 -6.43 -10.71 3.88
C LEU A 161 -6.81 -9.27 4.23
N GLU A 162 -7.00 -8.40 3.25
CA GLU A 162 -7.45 -7.01 3.45
C GLU A 162 -8.85 -6.97 4.07
N GLU A 163 -9.79 -7.79 3.57
CA GLU A 163 -11.14 -7.93 4.13
C GLU A 163 -11.10 -8.49 5.56
N GLY A 164 -10.24 -9.49 5.80
CA GLY A 164 -10.03 -10.07 7.14
C GLY A 164 -9.47 -9.07 8.14
N LEU A 165 -8.49 -8.25 7.72
CA LEU A 165 -7.92 -7.18 8.54
C LEU A 165 -8.96 -6.11 8.85
N GLY A 166 -9.76 -5.70 7.86
CA GLY A 166 -10.83 -4.73 8.07
C GLY A 166 -11.90 -5.22 9.06
N LYS A 167 -12.27 -6.51 8.96
CA LYS A 167 -13.19 -7.12 9.92
C LYS A 167 -12.60 -7.17 11.33
N LEU A 168 -11.34 -7.59 11.45
CA LEU A 168 -10.64 -7.64 12.74
C LEU A 168 -10.55 -6.25 13.39
N ASP A 169 -10.24 -5.21 12.60
CA ASP A 169 -10.23 -3.82 13.08
C ASP A 169 -11.61 -3.38 13.58
N SER A 170 -12.68 -3.72 12.85
CA SER A 170 -14.05 -3.39 13.27
C SER A 170 -14.46 -4.11 14.56
N ASP A 171 -14.09 -5.39 14.70
CA ASP A 171 -14.37 -6.19 15.90
C ASP A 171 -13.56 -5.66 17.09
N LEU A 172 -12.29 -5.30 16.87
CA LEU A 172 -11.43 -4.71 17.91
C LEU A 172 -11.96 -3.36 18.37
N LYS A 173 -12.44 -2.52 17.45
CA LYS A 173 -13.06 -1.24 17.77
C LYS A 173 -14.36 -1.41 18.57
N SER A 174 -15.23 -2.32 18.13
CA SER A 174 -16.48 -2.60 18.85
C SER A 174 -16.24 -3.15 20.25
N THR A 175 -15.25 -4.02 20.43
CA THR A 175 -14.89 -4.55 21.75
C THR A 175 -14.28 -3.48 22.64
N LEU A 176 -13.47 -2.57 22.08
CA LEU A 176 -12.91 -1.43 22.81
C LEU A 176 -14.01 -0.48 23.29
N ASP A 177 -14.94 -0.10 22.41
CA ASP A 177 -16.08 0.78 22.76
C ASP A 177 -16.96 0.12 23.84
N GLY A 178 -17.17 -1.20 23.76
CA GLY A 178 -17.90 -1.97 24.76
C GLY A 178 -17.20 -1.98 26.12
N ILE A 179 -15.89 -2.23 26.15
CA ILE A 179 -15.09 -2.17 27.38
C ILE A 179 -15.13 -0.77 27.98
N GLN A 180 -14.97 0.27 27.16
CA GLN A 180 -14.99 1.65 27.62
C GLN A 180 -16.34 1.99 28.27
N ALA A 181 -17.45 1.73 27.60
CA ALA A 181 -18.79 1.96 28.15
C ALA A 181 -19.02 1.17 29.46
N GLN A 182 -18.55 -0.08 29.52
CA GLN A 182 -18.65 -0.89 30.73
C GLN A 182 -17.81 -0.31 31.87
N THR A 183 -16.60 0.20 31.59
CA THR A 183 -15.75 0.82 32.61
C THR A 183 -16.36 2.11 33.16
N GLU A 184 -16.91 2.96 32.29
CA GLU A 184 -17.58 4.20 32.70
C GLU A 184 -18.81 3.92 33.56
N ALA A 185 -19.64 2.93 33.18
CA ALA A 185 -20.80 2.53 33.97
C ALA A 185 -20.43 1.95 35.35
N ARG A 186 -19.39 1.12 35.42
CA ARG A 186 -18.90 0.56 36.69
C ARG A 186 -18.30 1.64 37.58
N LEU A 187 -17.55 2.56 37.00
CA LEU A 187 -16.97 3.68 37.74
C LEU A 187 -18.06 4.58 38.32
N GLY A 188 -19.09 4.91 37.53
CA GLY A 188 -20.24 5.68 38.01
C GLY A 188 -21.00 4.99 39.14
N THR A 189 -21.23 3.67 39.04
CA THR A 189 -21.89 2.89 40.10
C THR A 189 -21.09 2.91 41.41
N VAL A 190 -19.78 2.66 41.33
CA VAL A 190 -18.90 2.66 42.51
C VAL A 190 -18.83 4.06 43.13
N HIS A 191 -18.78 5.11 42.30
CA HIS A 191 -18.74 6.49 42.77
C HIS A 191 -20.01 6.87 43.54
N ALA A 192 -21.19 6.57 42.98
CA ALA A 192 -22.47 6.84 43.63
C ALA A 192 -22.62 6.06 44.96
N GLU A 193 -22.17 4.80 45.01
CA GLU A 193 -22.18 4.02 46.24
C GLU A 193 -21.26 4.61 47.31
N LEU A 194 -20.09 5.12 46.90
CA LEU A 194 -19.13 5.74 47.82
C LEU A 194 -19.65 7.08 48.35
N GLU A 195 -20.26 7.92 47.52
CA GLU A 195 -20.92 9.15 47.96
C GLU A 195 -22.03 8.84 48.97
N SER A 196 -22.90 7.86 48.69
CA SER A 196 -23.96 7.47 49.62
C SER A 196 -23.41 6.97 50.96
N LYS A 197 -22.29 6.22 50.94
CA LYS A 197 -21.60 5.77 52.17
C LYS A 197 -21.00 6.95 52.93
N LEU A 198 -20.43 7.93 52.24
CA LEU A 198 -19.85 9.12 52.84
C LEU A 198 -20.93 9.94 53.56
N ASP A 199 -22.06 10.20 52.90
CA ASP A 199 -23.20 10.93 53.51
C ASP A 199 -23.75 10.19 54.73
N ARG A 200 -23.83 8.86 54.65
CA ARG A 200 -24.30 8.05 55.77
C ARG A 200 -23.35 8.14 56.97
N VAL A 201 -22.04 8.07 56.75
CA VAL A 201 -21.04 8.23 57.82
C VAL A 201 -21.10 9.64 58.41
N GLN A 202 -21.23 10.67 57.55
CA GLN A 202 -21.32 12.05 58.01
C GLN A 202 -22.55 12.27 58.91
N SER A 203 -23.72 11.77 58.50
CA SER A 203 -24.94 11.86 59.32
C SER A 203 -24.82 11.13 60.67
N GLN A 204 -24.09 10.00 60.70
CA GLN A 204 -23.85 9.26 61.93
C GLN A 204 -22.91 10.02 62.88
N ILE A 205 -21.89 10.70 62.33
CA ILE A 205 -20.98 11.55 63.10
C ILE A 205 -21.76 12.71 63.72
N ASP A 206 -22.55 13.43 62.93
CA ASP A 206 -23.31 14.59 63.41
C ASP A 206 -24.32 14.19 64.51
N THR A 207 -25.00 13.06 64.31
CA THR A 207 -25.90 12.49 65.32
C THR A 207 -25.16 12.16 66.61
N ARG A 208 -24.00 11.48 66.54
CA ARG A 208 -23.21 11.13 67.73
C ARG A 208 -22.63 12.36 68.42
N LEU A 209 -22.18 13.36 67.66
CA LEU A 209 -21.68 14.62 68.22
C LEU A 209 -22.79 15.33 69.02
N SER A 210 -23.99 15.46 68.45
CA SER A 210 -25.13 16.06 69.16
C SER A 210 -25.51 15.28 70.43
N GLN A 211 -25.45 13.94 70.37
CA GLN A 211 -25.76 13.10 71.51
C GLN A 211 -24.73 13.29 72.63
N VAL A 212 -23.43 13.26 72.30
CA VAL A 212 -22.35 13.49 73.26
C VAL A 212 -22.44 14.89 73.86
N GLN A 213 -22.73 15.90 73.04
CA GLN A 213 -22.90 17.27 73.50
C GLN A 213 -24.03 17.39 74.53
N SER A 214 -25.21 16.83 74.24
CA SER A 214 -26.35 16.83 75.17
C SER A 214 -26.06 16.07 76.48
N GLN A 215 -25.33 14.95 76.41
CA GLN A 215 -24.93 14.19 77.59
C GLN A 215 -23.94 14.96 78.45
N LEU A 216 -23.04 15.71 77.83
CA LEU A 216 -22.06 16.52 78.54
C LEU A 216 -22.74 17.69 79.27
N GLU A 217 -23.67 18.38 78.60
CA GLU A 217 -24.45 19.47 79.19
C GLU A 217 -25.26 18.99 80.41
N SER A 218 -25.91 17.82 80.31
CA SER A 218 -26.64 17.22 81.43
C SER A 218 -25.73 16.88 82.61
N ARG A 219 -24.56 16.26 82.36
CA ARG A 219 -23.62 15.91 83.43
C ARG A 219 -23.01 17.15 84.09
N LEU A 220 -22.79 18.21 83.32
CA LEU A 220 -22.28 19.48 83.85
C LEU A 220 -23.30 20.12 84.80
N ALA A 221 -24.59 20.08 84.44
CA ALA A 221 -25.67 20.57 85.31
C ALA A 221 -25.73 19.80 86.64
N ASP A 222 -25.58 18.47 86.61
CA ASP A 222 -25.56 17.65 87.83
C ASP A 222 -24.39 18.02 88.75
N VAL A 223 -23.18 18.22 88.20
CA VAL A 223 -21.99 18.60 88.99
C VAL A 223 -22.13 19.99 89.60
N GLN A 224 -22.75 20.94 88.90
CA GLN A 224 -22.93 22.30 89.41
C GLN A 224 -23.98 22.40 90.54
N SER A 225 -24.85 21.40 90.69
CA SER A 225 -25.90 21.38 91.71
C SER A 225 -25.47 20.85 93.09
N SER A 226 -24.16 20.87 93.40
CA SER A 226 -23.59 20.22 94.59
C SER A 226 -24.41 20.51 95.86
N PRO A 227 -25.00 19.47 96.48
CA PRO A 227 -25.84 19.66 97.65
C PRO A 227 -25.02 20.18 98.83
N VAL A 228 -25.47 21.23 99.50
CA VAL A 228 -24.92 21.70 100.78
C VAL A 228 -25.16 20.60 101.82
N ARG A 229 -24.12 19.84 102.19
CA ARG A 229 -24.28 18.62 103.00
C ARG A 229 -24.34 18.93 104.49
N ASP A 230 -23.53 19.88 104.91
CA ASP A 230 -23.42 20.38 106.27
C ASP A 230 -23.18 21.91 106.25
N CYS A 231 -23.13 22.52 107.43
CA CYS A 231 -22.94 23.97 107.54
C CYS A 231 -21.58 24.47 107.02
N SER A 232 -20.58 23.62 106.83
CA SER A 232 -19.28 24.00 106.24
C SER A 232 -19.35 24.19 104.72
N ASP A 233 -20.38 23.64 104.06
CA ASP A 233 -20.62 23.79 102.62
C ASP A 233 -21.37 25.08 102.26
N LEU A 234 -21.78 25.86 103.26
CA LEU A 234 -22.49 27.11 103.01
C LEU A 234 -21.58 28.12 102.30
N PRO A 235 -22.13 28.95 101.39
CA PRO A 235 -21.35 29.93 100.66
C PRO A 235 -20.69 30.94 101.62
N ALA A 236 -19.50 31.42 101.25
CA ALA A 236 -18.78 32.41 102.04
C ALA A 236 -19.65 33.64 102.35
N GLY A 237 -19.71 34.04 103.62
CA GLY A 237 -20.56 35.15 104.09
C GLY A 237 -21.99 34.74 104.49
N ALA A 238 -22.31 33.45 104.49
CA ALA A 238 -23.54 32.95 105.10
C ALA A 238 -23.61 33.32 106.59
N ARG A 239 -24.81 33.66 107.05
CA ARG A 239 -25.06 34.02 108.46
C ARG A 239 -25.47 32.80 109.28
N SER A 240 -25.19 32.83 110.58
CA SER A 240 -25.75 31.87 111.54
C SER A 240 -27.28 31.88 111.48
N GLY A 241 -27.89 30.71 111.59
CA GLY A 241 -29.33 30.52 111.46
C GLY A 241 -29.70 29.17 110.88
N VAL A 242 -31.00 28.98 110.62
CA VAL A 242 -31.50 27.71 110.08
C VAL A 242 -31.28 27.65 108.57
N HIS A 243 -30.56 26.64 108.11
CA HIS A 243 -30.31 26.35 106.70
C HIS A 243 -30.80 24.97 106.33
N LEU A 244 -31.10 24.80 105.04
CA LEU A 244 -31.58 23.54 104.51
C LEU A 244 -30.39 22.71 104.03
N LEU A 245 -30.04 21.68 104.80
CA LEU A 245 -28.90 20.81 104.53
C LEU A 245 -29.38 19.53 103.84
N ARG A 246 -28.53 18.90 103.04
CA ARG A 246 -28.82 17.59 102.44
C ARG A 246 -27.75 16.57 102.88
N PRO A 247 -27.86 16.01 104.10
CA PRO A 247 -27.01 14.91 104.53
C PRO A 247 -27.22 13.67 103.65
N GLY A 248 -26.23 13.31 102.84
CA GLY A 248 -26.29 12.19 101.90
C GLY A 248 -27.24 12.42 100.71
N LEU A 249 -27.90 11.35 100.24
CA LEU A 249 -28.81 11.37 99.08
C LEU A 249 -30.30 11.54 99.46
N ARG A 250 -30.58 12.14 100.63
CA ARG A 250 -31.95 12.27 101.15
C ARG A 250 -32.59 13.61 100.80
N GLN A 251 -33.86 13.75 101.18
CA GLN A 251 -34.53 15.05 101.12
C GLN A 251 -33.79 16.06 102.01
N PRO A 252 -33.75 17.34 101.63
CA PRO A 252 -33.14 18.36 102.47
C PRO A 252 -33.86 18.50 103.82
N VAL A 253 -33.09 18.75 104.88
CA VAL A 253 -33.54 18.82 106.27
C VAL A 253 -33.06 20.14 106.87
N PRO A 254 -33.91 20.88 107.58
CA PRO A 254 -33.49 22.10 108.26
C PRO A 254 -32.53 21.77 109.41
N ALA A 255 -31.48 22.57 109.56
CA ALA A 255 -30.51 22.48 110.65
C ALA A 255 -30.04 23.87 111.06
N LEU A 256 -29.72 24.04 112.34
CA LEU A 256 -29.13 25.28 112.83
C LEU A 256 -27.63 25.28 112.52
N CYS A 257 -27.19 26.28 111.77
CA CYS A 257 -25.78 26.54 111.50
C CYS A 257 -25.27 27.69 112.35
N ASP A 258 -24.12 27.49 112.99
CA ASP A 258 -23.33 28.56 113.59
C ASP A 258 -22.13 28.85 112.66
N GLN A 259 -22.15 30.06 112.10
CA GLN A 259 -21.15 30.59 111.17
C GLN A 259 -20.24 31.63 111.82
N ASP A 260 -20.44 31.94 113.10
CA ASP A 260 -19.76 33.03 113.79
C ASP A 260 -18.71 32.49 114.77
N THR A 261 -18.98 31.37 115.44
CA THR A 261 -18.10 30.80 116.48
C THR A 261 -16.94 30.01 115.87
N ASP A 262 -15.71 30.21 116.36
CA ASP A 262 -14.48 29.50 115.97
C ASP A 262 -14.29 29.29 114.47
N GLY A 263 -14.60 30.33 113.68
CA GLY A 263 -14.43 30.32 112.22
C GLY A 263 -15.63 29.77 111.44
N GLY A 264 -16.72 29.42 112.12
CA GLY A 264 -17.98 29.02 111.50
C GLY A 264 -17.99 27.59 110.94
N GLY A 265 -19.04 27.26 110.18
CA GLY A 265 -19.24 25.92 109.61
C GLY A 265 -19.84 24.88 110.57
N TRP A 266 -20.27 25.29 111.76
CA TRP A 266 -20.77 24.37 112.78
C TRP A 266 -22.22 23.99 112.53
N THR A 267 -22.50 22.68 112.46
CA THR A 267 -23.87 22.15 112.45
C THR A 267 -24.29 21.83 113.87
N VAL A 268 -25.20 22.62 114.43
CA VAL A 268 -25.69 22.44 115.81
C VAL A 268 -26.75 21.35 115.81
N PHE A 269 -26.46 20.22 116.46
CA PHE A 269 -27.35 19.07 116.50
C PHE A 269 -28.10 18.88 117.83
N GLN A 270 -27.70 19.60 118.88
CA GLN A 270 -28.39 19.63 120.17
C GLN A 270 -28.20 21.01 120.79
N ARG A 271 -29.27 21.59 121.34
CA ARG A 271 -29.19 22.84 122.11
C ARG A 271 -30.07 22.77 123.35
N ARG A 272 -29.51 23.14 124.50
CA ARG A 272 -30.21 23.46 125.75
C ARG A 272 -30.03 24.94 126.03
N ALA A 273 -31.11 25.63 126.36
CA ALA A 273 -31.10 27.06 126.62
C ALA A 273 -32.26 27.42 127.55
N ASP A 274 -32.13 28.50 128.31
CA ASP A 274 -33.20 29.02 129.16
C ASP A 274 -34.20 29.85 128.33
N VAL A 275 -34.88 29.19 127.40
CA VAL A 275 -35.86 29.77 126.49
C VAL A 275 -37.22 29.10 126.72
N GLN A 276 -38.29 29.89 126.70
CA GLN A 276 -39.66 29.37 126.85
C GLN A 276 -40.38 29.34 125.49
N PRO A 277 -41.13 28.27 125.17
CA PRO A 277 -41.33 27.06 125.98
C PRO A 277 -40.09 26.16 125.99
N ARG A 278 -39.87 25.46 127.11
CA ARG A 278 -38.82 24.46 127.23
C ARG A 278 -39.20 23.18 126.50
N GLN A 279 -38.21 22.47 125.97
CA GLN A 279 -38.42 21.17 125.32
C GLN A 279 -38.23 20.03 126.31
N ASP A 280 -39.12 19.04 126.28
CA ASP A 280 -38.92 17.79 127.01
C ASP A 280 -37.92 16.89 126.27
N PHE A 281 -36.89 16.43 126.97
CA PHE A 281 -35.87 15.52 126.45
C PHE A 281 -36.09 14.07 126.94
N PHE A 282 -37.04 13.82 127.83
CA PHE A 282 -37.38 12.47 128.29
C PHE A 282 -38.37 11.78 127.32
N LEU A 283 -37.90 11.55 126.09
CA LEU A 283 -38.67 10.98 124.99
C LEU A 283 -38.18 9.58 124.59
N GLY A 284 -39.02 8.84 123.87
CA GLY A 284 -38.70 7.51 123.35
C GLY A 284 -37.74 7.52 122.14
N TRP A 285 -37.32 6.31 121.73
CA TRP A 285 -36.34 6.11 120.64
C TRP A 285 -36.71 6.80 119.32
N GLU A 286 -37.98 6.74 118.91
CA GLU A 286 -38.42 7.30 117.63
C GLU A 286 -38.18 8.82 117.55
N ALA A 287 -38.43 9.55 118.65
CA ALA A 287 -38.16 10.98 118.75
C ALA A 287 -36.66 11.27 118.60
N TYR A 288 -35.80 10.51 119.29
CA TYR A 288 -34.35 10.67 119.15
C TYR A 288 -33.83 10.28 117.75
N LYS A 289 -34.47 9.32 117.09
CA LYS A 289 -34.11 8.92 115.72
C LYS A 289 -34.32 10.06 114.73
N TRP A 290 -35.49 10.71 114.76
CA TRP A 290 -35.91 11.71 113.78
C TRP A 290 -35.71 13.17 114.20
N GLY A 291 -35.45 13.43 115.48
CA GLY A 291 -35.34 14.78 116.02
C GLY A 291 -36.63 15.29 116.66
N PHE A 292 -36.49 16.27 117.54
CA PHE A 292 -37.58 16.96 118.23
C PHE A 292 -37.14 18.34 118.74
N GLY A 293 -38.11 19.17 119.10
CA GLY A 293 -37.87 20.54 119.54
C GLY A 293 -37.84 21.55 118.39
N ALA A 294 -37.48 22.78 118.71
CA ALA A 294 -37.49 23.91 117.79
C ALA A 294 -36.06 24.42 117.57
N LEU A 295 -35.64 24.60 116.31
CA LEU A 295 -34.27 25.00 115.97
C LEU A 295 -33.90 26.42 116.45
N ASP A 296 -34.89 27.26 116.73
CA ASP A 296 -34.75 28.57 117.36
C ASP A 296 -34.80 28.52 118.90
N GLY A 297 -35.00 27.34 119.49
CA GLY A 297 -35.06 27.10 120.93
C GLY A 297 -34.24 25.89 121.39
N GLU A 298 -34.82 25.05 122.23
CA GLU A 298 -34.22 23.77 122.64
C GLU A 298 -34.60 22.65 121.66
N PHE A 299 -33.62 21.85 121.24
CA PHE A 299 -33.86 20.77 120.28
C PHE A 299 -32.83 19.64 120.32
N TRP A 300 -33.22 18.52 119.71
CA TRP A 300 -32.37 17.43 119.27
C TRP A 300 -32.59 17.23 117.77
N TRP A 301 -31.53 17.33 116.97
CA TRP A 301 -31.66 17.35 115.51
C TRP A 301 -32.03 15.99 114.92
N GLY A 302 -31.58 14.88 115.53
CA GLY A 302 -31.94 13.52 115.15
C GLY A 302 -30.74 12.64 114.81
N LEU A 303 -30.75 11.40 115.29
CA LEU A 303 -29.67 10.42 115.09
C LEU A 303 -29.52 10.01 113.62
N GLU A 304 -30.62 9.90 112.89
CA GLU A 304 -30.58 9.53 111.47
C GLU A 304 -29.84 10.62 110.67
N HIS A 305 -30.09 11.89 110.96
CA HIS A 305 -29.42 13.02 110.32
C HIS A 305 -27.93 13.05 110.64
N LEU A 306 -27.57 12.88 111.92
CA LEU A 306 -26.17 12.78 112.37
C LEU A 306 -25.41 11.62 111.71
N PHE A 307 -26.05 10.45 111.58
CA PHE A 307 -25.46 9.29 110.92
C PHE A 307 -25.15 9.58 109.45
N HIS A 308 -26.07 10.18 108.69
CA HIS A 308 -25.84 10.48 107.27
C HIS A 308 -24.81 11.59 107.06
N THR A 309 -24.68 12.52 108.00
CA THR A 309 -23.61 13.53 107.97
C THR A 309 -22.25 12.90 108.24
N SER A 310 -22.13 12.09 109.31
CA SER A 310 -20.85 11.58 109.82
C SER A 310 -20.34 10.27 109.20
N SER A 311 -21.18 9.50 108.51
CA SER A 311 -20.80 8.20 107.93
C SER A 311 -20.08 8.28 106.58
N LEU A 312 -19.99 9.47 105.97
CA LEU A 312 -19.30 9.66 104.71
C LEU A 312 -17.77 9.71 104.93
N LEU A 313 -17.03 8.89 104.19
CA LEU A 313 -15.58 8.73 104.34
C LEU A 313 -14.75 9.89 103.77
N ASP A 314 -15.37 10.81 103.03
CA ASP A 314 -14.72 11.96 102.40
C ASP A 314 -14.47 13.12 103.37
N ARG A 315 -15.01 13.07 104.60
CA ARG A 315 -14.89 14.12 105.62
C ARG A 315 -14.53 13.57 106.99
N ARG A 316 -13.92 14.42 107.81
CA ARG A 316 -13.71 14.18 109.24
C ARG A 316 -14.44 15.27 110.00
N TYR A 317 -15.20 14.87 111.01
CA TYR A 317 -15.93 15.78 111.86
C TYR A 317 -15.25 15.86 113.22
N GLU A 318 -15.29 17.04 113.81
CA GLU A 318 -14.95 17.28 115.21
C GLU A 318 -16.22 17.58 116.01
N LEU A 319 -16.21 17.19 117.29
CA LEU A 319 -17.30 17.43 118.21
C LEU A 319 -16.88 18.51 119.21
N ARG A 320 -17.67 19.58 119.25
CA ARG A 320 -17.57 20.66 120.23
C ARG A 320 -18.76 20.60 121.18
N ILE A 321 -18.50 20.80 122.47
CA ILE A 321 -19.53 20.86 123.51
C ILE A 321 -19.32 22.16 124.29
N ASP A 322 -20.25 23.10 124.13
CA ASP A 322 -20.30 24.33 124.92
C ASP A 322 -21.21 24.14 126.14
N MET A 323 -20.73 24.54 127.31
CA MET A 323 -21.45 24.45 128.59
C MET A 323 -21.37 25.79 129.31
N GLU A 324 -22.49 26.22 129.88
CA GLU A 324 -22.62 27.46 130.66
C GLU A 324 -23.23 27.12 132.02
N ASP A 325 -22.72 27.73 133.09
CA ASP A 325 -23.22 27.57 134.46
C ASP A 325 -24.19 28.69 134.84
N PHE A 326 -24.91 28.54 135.94
CA PHE A 326 -25.97 29.45 136.41
C PHE A 326 -25.45 30.81 136.93
N ASP A 327 -24.12 31.00 137.04
CA ASP A 327 -23.47 32.13 137.72
C ASP A 327 -23.53 33.49 136.99
N VAL A 328 -24.24 33.57 135.86
CA VAL A 328 -24.39 34.83 135.10
C VAL A 328 -25.17 35.90 135.89
N TYR A 329 -25.88 35.52 136.97
CA TYR A 329 -26.67 36.46 137.79
C TYR A 329 -25.93 37.10 138.98
N ASN A 330 -24.64 36.82 139.23
CA ASN A 330 -23.90 37.36 140.40
C ASN A 330 -22.70 38.27 140.09
N SER A 331 -22.57 38.81 138.88
CA SER A 331 -21.53 39.83 138.56
C SER A 331 -22.09 41.18 138.10
N GLY A 332 -23.36 41.46 138.41
CA GLY A 332 -24.00 42.77 138.25
C GLY A 332 -24.38 43.40 139.59
N GLY A 333 -23.41 43.67 140.47
CA GLY A 333 -23.67 44.38 141.73
C GLY A 333 -22.45 44.50 142.64
N ALA A 334 -21.86 45.70 142.65
CA ALA A 334 -20.69 46.20 143.41
C ALA A 334 -19.31 46.00 142.78
#